data_AF-A0A9Q0AIM1-F1
#
_entry.id   AF-A0A9Q0AIM1-F1
#
_cell.length_a   1.000
_cell.length_b   1.000
_cell.length_c   1.000
_cell.angle_alpha   90.00
_cell.angle_beta   90.00
_cell.angle_gamma   90.00
#
_symmetry.space_group_name_H-M   'P 1'
#
loop_
_entity.id
_entity.type
_entity.pdbx_description
1 polymer ?
#
loop_
_entity_poly.entity_id
_entity_poly.type
_entity_poly.pdbx_seq_one_letter_code
_entity_poly.pdbx_strand_id
1 'polypeptide(L)'
;MRFERFLVDFIPRSGLIYEDHQRVRLLGRNEHDACVLRALIGEGIIKTGKLTRAEITAAKHKVEGALCAVFAAGCAPEYRAFLHHWDVPNFEENLRRQATWTRALGENVFTQLIHAFVNARLAWNRRPQYPYDKSEHSALAKQIDIFLESVGDDWVAAEEFHHNCAYYGGFDDDDNLNAADSMAHSMNGSNSDGSDVDMENLDSILHCDV
;
A
#
# COMPACT_ATOMS: atom_id res chain seq x y z
N MET A 1 13.23 -0.44 13.76
CA MET A 1 11.92 -0.82 14.35
C MET A 1 11.48 -2.13 13.70
N ARG A 2 11.27 -3.23 14.45
CA ARG A 2 10.66 -4.45 13.88
C ARG A 2 9.14 -4.34 13.97
N PHE A 3 8.47 -4.32 12.82
CA PHE A 3 7.01 -4.37 12.77
C PHE A 3 6.57 -5.83 12.99
N GLU A 4 5.94 -6.13 14.11
CA GLU A 4 5.31 -7.45 14.37
C GLU A 4 3.99 -7.66 13.58
N ARG A 5 3.69 -6.80 12.59
CA ARG A 5 2.39 -6.72 11.93
C ARG A 5 2.55 -6.57 10.43
N PHE A 6 1.61 -7.16 9.69
CA PHE A 6 1.60 -7.13 8.24
C PHE A 6 0.44 -6.27 7.74
N LEU A 7 0.58 -5.68 6.55
CA LEU A 7 -0.47 -4.87 5.94
C LEU A 7 -1.80 -5.64 5.88
N VAL A 8 -1.72 -6.93 5.52
CA VAL A 8 -2.87 -7.86 5.42
C VAL A 8 -3.71 -7.97 6.69
N ASP A 9 -3.18 -7.60 7.86
CA ASP A 9 -3.92 -7.60 9.12
C ASP A 9 -4.96 -6.48 9.19
N PHE A 10 -4.82 -5.43 8.37
CA PHE A 10 -5.67 -4.24 8.37
C PHE A 10 -6.60 -4.14 7.15
N ILE A 11 -6.40 -5.00 6.15
CA ILE A 11 -7.13 -4.96 4.89
C ILE A 11 -8.49 -5.69 4.99
N PRO A 12 -9.60 -5.11 4.46
CA PRO A 12 -10.89 -5.79 4.41
C PRO A 12 -10.87 -7.01 3.48
N ARG A 13 -11.64 -8.04 3.83
CA ARG A 13 -11.78 -9.27 3.02
C ARG A 13 -13.18 -9.50 2.47
N SER A 14 -14.19 -8.85 3.06
CA SER A 14 -15.58 -9.04 2.64
C SER A 14 -15.79 -8.49 1.22
N GLY A 15 -16.11 -9.37 0.28
CA GLY A 15 -16.28 -9.02 -1.14
C GLY A 15 -14.97 -8.87 -1.94
N LEU A 16 -13.83 -9.35 -1.43
CA LEU A 16 -12.52 -9.26 -2.11
C LEU A 16 -11.81 -10.62 -2.06
N ILE A 17 -11.32 -11.10 -3.21
CA ILE A 17 -10.52 -12.34 -3.33
C ILE A 17 -9.12 -11.99 -3.79
N TYR A 18 -8.19 -11.97 -2.86
CA TYR A 18 -6.79 -11.78 -3.19
C TYR A 18 -6.18 -13.11 -3.66
N GLU A 19 -5.90 -13.22 -4.96
CA GLU A 19 -5.55 -14.49 -5.62
C GLU A 19 -4.15 -15.01 -5.26
N ASP A 20 -3.25 -14.13 -4.81
CA ASP A 20 -1.86 -14.48 -4.54
C ASP A 20 -1.53 -14.30 -3.06
N HIS A 21 -1.81 -15.31 -2.25
CA HIS A 21 -1.58 -15.27 -0.81
C HIS A 21 -1.05 -16.59 -0.25
N GLN A 22 0.27 -16.68 -0.18
CA GLN A 22 0.82 -16.95 1.15
C GLN A 22 0.24 -15.87 2.07
N ARG A 23 -0.43 -16.27 3.16
CA ARG A 23 -1.33 -15.46 4.03
C ARG A 23 -0.76 -14.16 4.63
N VAL A 24 0.39 -13.69 4.18
CA VAL A 24 1.27 -12.70 4.80
C VAL A 24 1.43 -11.42 3.95
N ARG A 25 1.20 -11.45 2.63
CA ARG A 25 1.58 -10.33 1.73
C ARG A 25 0.47 -9.92 0.77
N LEU A 26 0.22 -8.61 0.64
CA LEU A 26 -0.71 -8.04 -0.33
C LEU A 26 -0.04 -7.79 -1.70
N LEU A 27 1.15 -7.19 -1.69
CA LEU A 27 1.85 -6.74 -2.90
C LEU A 27 2.95 -7.70 -3.36
N GLY A 28 2.95 -8.95 -2.89
CA GLY A 28 3.95 -9.98 -3.22
C GLY A 28 5.35 -9.78 -2.60
N ARG A 29 5.78 -8.52 -2.43
CA ARG A 29 7.05 -8.12 -1.80
C ARG A 29 6.83 -7.54 -0.39
N ASN A 30 7.58 -8.05 0.60
CA ASN A 30 7.49 -7.58 2.00
C ASN A 30 7.77 -6.08 2.13
N GLU A 31 8.70 -5.55 1.35
CA GLU A 31 9.13 -4.15 1.42
C GLU A 31 8.04 -3.20 0.93
N HIS A 32 7.28 -3.59 -0.10
CA HIS A 32 6.18 -2.79 -0.63
C HIS A 32 5.03 -2.72 0.38
N ASP A 33 4.64 -3.86 0.97
CA ASP A 33 3.68 -3.89 2.09
C ASP A 33 4.16 -3.04 3.27
N ALA A 34 5.45 -3.08 3.60
CA ALA A 34 6.05 -2.28 4.66
C ALA A 34 6.06 -0.78 4.34
N CYS A 35 6.24 -0.38 3.07
CA CYS A 35 6.12 1.01 2.63
C CYS A 35 4.70 1.53 2.85
N VAL A 36 3.68 0.76 2.43
CA VAL A 36 2.27 1.11 2.66
C VAL A 36 1.96 1.21 4.16
N LEU A 37 2.41 0.24 4.94
CA LEU A 37 2.21 0.26 6.39
C LEU A 37 2.87 1.49 7.05
N ARG A 38 4.10 1.83 6.66
CA ARG A 38 4.80 3.03 7.15
C ARG A 38 4.07 4.31 6.78
N ALA A 39 3.56 4.42 5.56
CA ALA A 39 2.79 5.59 5.11
C ALA A 39 1.50 5.78 5.94
N LEU A 40 0.76 4.70 6.16
CA LEU A 40 -0.45 4.72 7.01
C LEU A 40 -0.15 5.05 8.47
N ILE A 41 1.01 4.62 8.98
CA ILE A 41 1.48 4.99 10.33
C ILE A 41 1.88 6.47 10.39
N GLY A 42 2.61 6.96 9.38
CA GLY A 42 3.04 8.36 9.29
C GLY A 42 1.86 9.33 9.29
N GLU A 43 0.75 8.96 8.66
CA GLU A 43 -0.50 9.73 8.66
C GLU A 43 -1.36 9.53 9.93
N GLY A 44 -0.92 8.69 10.88
CA GLY A 44 -1.67 8.38 12.10
C GLY A 44 -2.95 7.56 11.88
N ILE A 45 -3.10 6.95 10.69
CA ILE A 45 -4.22 6.03 10.38
C ILE A 45 -4.06 4.76 11.22
N ILE A 46 -2.82 4.27 11.33
CA ILE A 46 -2.44 3.13 12.18
C ILE A 46 -1.51 3.61 13.30
N LYS A 47 -1.80 3.18 14.53
CA LYS A 47 -0.92 3.44 15.68
C LYS A 47 0.25 2.43 15.71
N THR A 48 1.41 2.86 16.19
CA THR A 48 2.55 1.98 16.46
C THR A 48 2.39 1.20 17.77
N GLY A 49 3.14 0.11 17.90
CA GLY A 49 3.21 -0.70 19.13
C GLY A 49 2.12 -1.79 19.26
N LYS A 50 1.92 -2.26 20.49
CA LYS A 50 0.95 -3.32 20.80
C LYS A 50 -0.45 -2.72 20.90
N LEU A 51 -1.26 -2.94 19.85
CA LEU A 51 -2.68 -2.56 19.82
C LEU A 51 -3.56 -3.65 20.41
N THR A 52 -4.56 -3.23 21.17
CA THR A 52 -5.67 -4.08 21.62
C THR A 52 -6.54 -4.53 20.44
N ARG A 53 -7.39 -5.55 20.64
CA ARG A 53 -8.34 -6.01 19.61
C ARG A 53 -9.29 -4.92 19.14
N ALA A 54 -9.76 -4.07 20.06
CA ALA A 54 -10.63 -2.94 19.74
C ALA A 54 -9.90 -1.92 18.85
N GLU A 55 -8.65 -1.61 19.17
CA GLU A 55 -7.82 -0.69 18.37
C GLU A 55 -7.48 -1.26 16.99
N ILE A 56 -7.27 -2.57 16.87
CA ILE A 56 -7.10 -3.22 15.56
C ILE A 56 -8.36 -3.05 14.71
N THR A 57 -9.53 -3.27 15.32
CA THR A 57 -10.82 -3.12 14.62
C THR A 57 -11.04 -1.67 14.18
N ALA A 58 -10.73 -0.71 15.04
CA ALA A 58 -10.79 0.71 14.69
C ALA A 58 -9.79 1.07 13.57
N ALA A 59 -8.56 0.55 13.62
CA ALA A 59 -7.56 0.76 12.58
C ALA A 59 -8.01 0.17 11.23
N LYS A 60 -8.63 -1.01 11.21
CA LYS A 60 -9.23 -1.59 10.00
C LYS A 60 -10.23 -0.65 9.34
N HIS A 61 -11.16 -0.09 10.11
CA HIS A 61 -12.13 0.87 9.58
C HIS A 61 -11.48 2.15 9.06
N LYS A 62 -10.44 2.66 9.74
CA LYS A 62 -9.70 3.84 9.25
C LYS A 62 -8.94 3.55 7.96
N VAL A 63 -8.27 2.40 7.87
CA VAL A 63 -7.56 1.96 6.66
C VAL A 63 -8.55 1.77 5.51
N GLU A 64 -9.67 1.11 5.76
CA GLU A 64 -10.75 0.96 4.78
C GLU A 64 -11.25 2.32 4.30
N GLY A 65 -11.52 3.26 5.20
CA GLY A 65 -11.94 4.62 4.83
C GLY A 65 -10.89 5.37 4.01
N ALA A 66 -9.60 5.25 4.37
CA ALA A 66 -8.50 5.86 3.65
C ALA A 66 -8.34 5.29 2.23
N LEU A 67 -8.55 3.98 2.06
CA LEU A 67 -8.54 3.32 0.75
C LEU A 67 -9.79 3.70 -0.07
N CYS A 68 -10.96 3.76 0.55
CA CYS A 68 -12.19 4.21 -0.12
C CYS A 68 -12.03 5.62 -0.68
N ALA A 69 -11.38 6.53 0.07
CA ALA A 69 -11.13 7.89 -0.39
C ALA A 69 -10.30 7.95 -1.68
N VAL A 70 -9.32 7.04 -1.85
CA VAL A 70 -8.52 6.94 -3.08
C VAL A 70 -9.38 6.54 -4.28
N PHE A 71 -10.20 5.49 -4.13
CA PHE A 71 -11.08 5.04 -5.21
C PHE A 71 -12.21 6.04 -5.51
N ALA A 72 -12.74 6.70 -4.48
CA ALA A 72 -13.73 7.76 -4.64
C ALA A 72 -13.15 8.95 -5.41
N ALA A 73 -11.90 9.34 -5.13
CA ALA A 73 -11.20 10.35 -5.92
C ALA A 73 -11.11 9.94 -7.39
N GLY A 74 -10.78 8.68 -7.69
CA GLY A 74 -10.69 8.17 -9.07
C GLY A 74 -12.00 8.16 -9.85
N CYS A 75 -13.14 8.29 -9.17
CA CYS A 75 -14.44 8.41 -9.83
C CYS A 75 -14.71 9.84 -10.35
N ALA A 76 -13.90 10.83 -9.96
CA ALA A 76 -14.09 12.23 -10.30
C ALA A 76 -14.01 12.45 -11.84
N PRO A 77 -14.98 13.17 -12.45
CA PRO A 77 -15.05 13.32 -13.90
C PRO A 77 -13.76 13.86 -14.53
N GLU A 78 -13.06 14.76 -13.85
CA GLU A 78 -11.80 15.34 -14.28
C GLU A 78 -10.68 14.30 -14.45
N TYR A 79 -10.72 13.19 -13.71
CA TYR A 79 -9.70 12.16 -13.77
C TYR A 79 -10.02 11.07 -14.80
N ARG A 80 -11.30 10.87 -15.11
CA ARG A 80 -11.72 9.95 -16.19
C ARG A 80 -11.17 10.36 -17.54
N ALA A 81 -11.01 11.67 -17.78
CA ALA A 81 -10.40 12.18 -18.99
C ALA A 81 -8.97 11.66 -19.19
N PHE A 82 -8.20 11.43 -18.11
CA PHE A 82 -6.86 10.86 -18.22
C PHE A 82 -6.90 9.40 -18.68
N LEU A 83 -7.81 8.59 -18.13
CA LEU A 83 -7.96 7.18 -18.53
C LEU A 83 -8.40 7.03 -19.99
N HIS A 84 -9.32 7.88 -20.46
CA HIS A 84 -9.74 7.90 -21.86
C HIS A 84 -8.58 8.20 -22.84
N HIS A 85 -7.56 8.94 -22.40
CA HIS A 85 -6.36 9.23 -23.20
C HIS A 85 -5.18 8.31 -22.84
N TRP A 86 -5.42 7.25 -22.06
CA TRP A 86 -4.41 6.31 -21.55
C TRP A 86 -3.26 6.98 -20.78
N ASP A 87 -3.54 8.13 -20.18
CA ASP A 87 -2.59 8.89 -19.37
C ASP A 87 -2.63 8.41 -17.91
N VAL A 88 -2.26 7.14 -17.73
CA VAL A 88 -2.21 6.45 -16.44
C VAL A 88 -1.31 7.18 -15.42
N PRO A 89 -0.12 7.69 -15.79
CA PRO A 89 0.73 8.40 -14.84
C PRO A 89 0.07 9.66 -14.26
N ASN A 90 -0.58 10.49 -15.09
CA ASN A 90 -1.29 11.66 -14.57
C ASN A 90 -2.54 11.28 -13.79
N PHE A 91 -3.26 10.23 -14.19
CA PHE A 91 -4.36 9.70 -13.39
C PHE A 91 -3.88 9.33 -11.98
N GLU A 92 -2.83 8.52 -11.87
CA GLU A 92 -2.29 8.04 -10.59
C GLU A 92 -1.69 9.17 -9.73
N GLU A 93 -0.97 10.10 -10.34
CA GLU A 93 -0.44 11.27 -9.63
C GLU A 93 -1.56 12.15 -9.07
N ASN A 94 -2.68 12.30 -9.79
CA ASN A 94 -3.85 13.01 -9.28
C ASN A 94 -4.52 12.24 -8.13
N LEU A 95 -4.64 10.92 -8.20
CA LEU A 95 -5.12 10.11 -7.07
C LEU A 95 -4.23 10.30 -5.84
N ARG A 96 -2.91 10.27 -6.03
CA ARG A 96 -1.93 10.44 -4.95
C ARG A 96 -2.05 11.79 -4.26
N ARG A 97 -2.41 12.84 -5.01
CA ARG A 97 -2.63 14.18 -4.45
C ARG A 97 -3.85 14.25 -3.53
N GLN A 98 -4.87 13.42 -3.75
CA GLN A 98 -6.11 13.45 -2.97
C GLN A 98 -5.99 12.76 -1.61
N ALA A 99 -5.19 11.70 -1.52
CA ALA A 99 -4.96 10.98 -0.28
C ALA A 99 -3.55 11.25 0.25
N THR A 100 -3.41 12.12 1.25
CA THR A 100 -2.11 12.58 1.79
C THR A 100 -1.12 11.46 2.09
N TRP A 101 -1.58 10.38 2.72
CA TRP A 101 -0.74 9.21 3.03
C TRP A 101 -0.12 8.54 1.79
N THR A 102 -0.78 8.60 0.64
CA THR A 102 -0.29 7.97 -0.60
C THR A 102 0.89 8.72 -1.21
N ARG A 103 1.11 10.00 -0.85
CA ARG A 103 2.25 10.80 -1.32
C ARG A 103 3.58 10.25 -0.81
N ALA A 104 3.55 9.51 0.30
CA ALA A 104 4.72 8.83 0.85
C ALA A 104 5.05 7.52 0.12
N LEU A 105 4.20 7.08 -0.82
CA LEU A 105 4.43 5.88 -1.61
C LEU A 105 5.16 6.25 -2.90
N GLY A 106 6.18 5.47 -3.25
CA GLY A 106 6.72 5.48 -4.61
C GLY A 106 5.65 5.09 -5.63
N GLU A 107 5.75 5.59 -6.86
CA GLU A 107 4.77 5.37 -7.93
C GLU A 107 4.47 3.88 -8.11
N ASN A 108 5.51 3.05 -8.26
CA ASN A 108 5.37 1.60 -8.42
C ASN A 108 4.58 0.94 -7.25
N VAL A 109 4.86 1.34 -6.01
CA VAL A 109 4.14 0.80 -4.83
C VAL A 109 2.67 1.21 -4.85
N PHE A 110 2.38 2.45 -5.26
CA PHE A 110 1.02 2.94 -5.37
C PHE A 110 0.25 2.23 -6.49
N THR A 111 0.81 2.13 -7.70
CA THR A 111 0.23 1.40 -8.84
C THR A 111 -0.09 -0.05 -8.46
N GLN A 112 0.88 -0.76 -7.88
CA GLN A 112 0.67 -2.14 -7.41
C GLN A 112 -0.45 -2.24 -6.38
N LEU A 113 -0.57 -1.26 -5.48
CA LEU A 113 -1.62 -1.24 -4.48
C LEU A 113 -3.01 -1.12 -5.10
N ILE A 114 -3.20 -0.19 -6.04
CA ILE A 114 -4.48 -0.02 -6.75
C ILE A 114 -4.82 -1.30 -7.53
N HIS A 115 -3.86 -1.83 -8.28
CA HIS A 115 -4.03 -3.05 -9.07
C HIS A 115 -4.40 -4.24 -8.18
N ALA A 116 -3.75 -4.40 -7.02
CA ALA A 116 -4.05 -5.50 -6.10
C ALA A 116 -5.51 -5.48 -5.63
N PHE A 117 -6.07 -4.31 -5.33
CA PHE A 117 -7.46 -4.17 -4.92
C PHE A 117 -8.45 -4.38 -6.05
N VAL A 118 -8.19 -3.79 -7.23
CA VAL A 118 -9.04 -3.98 -8.40
C VAL A 118 -9.06 -5.45 -8.80
N ASN A 119 -7.90 -6.09 -8.91
CA ASN A 119 -7.79 -7.51 -9.21
C ASN A 119 -8.46 -8.37 -8.15
N ALA A 120 -8.36 -8.02 -6.86
CA ALA A 120 -9.06 -8.74 -5.82
C ALA A 120 -10.59 -8.65 -5.96
N ARG A 121 -11.10 -7.51 -6.42
CA ARG A 121 -12.53 -7.35 -6.68
C ARG A 121 -12.98 -8.10 -7.93
N LEU A 122 -12.22 -8.01 -9.01
CA LEU A 122 -12.49 -8.73 -10.25
C LEU A 122 -12.44 -10.25 -10.04
N ALA A 123 -11.49 -10.74 -9.23
CA ALA A 123 -11.41 -12.14 -8.83
C ALA A 123 -12.68 -12.60 -8.10
N TRP A 124 -13.19 -11.78 -7.17
CA TRP A 124 -14.49 -12.04 -6.52
C TRP A 124 -15.63 -12.06 -7.54
N ASN A 125 -15.69 -11.12 -8.48
CA ASN A 125 -16.73 -11.10 -9.52
C ASN A 125 -16.69 -12.34 -10.44
N ARG A 126 -15.49 -12.83 -10.78
CA ARG A 126 -15.31 -14.06 -11.57
C ARG A 126 -15.70 -15.32 -10.81
N ARG A 127 -15.41 -15.35 -9.50
CA ARG A 127 -15.64 -16.51 -8.63
C ARG A 127 -16.22 -16.05 -7.30
N PRO A 128 -17.52 -15.69 -7.24
CA PRO A 128 -18.12 -15.15 -6.02
C PRO A 128 -17.95 -16.12 -4.84
N GLN A 129 -17.57 -15.57 -3.69
CA GLN A 129 -17.43 -16.30 -2.43
C GLN A 129 -18.19 -15.58 -1.32
N TYR A 130 -18.49 -16.30 -0.24
CA TYR A 130 -19.15 -15.71 0.92
C TYR A 130 -18.39 -14.45 1.43
N PRO A 131 -19.09 -13.35 1.75
CA PRO A 131 -20.54 -13.18 1.65
C PRO A 131 -21.02 -12.94 0.21
N TYR A 132 -22.10 -13.63 -0.18
CA TYR A 132 -22.69 -13.50 -1.52
C TYR A 132 -23.57 -12.26 -1.66
N ASP A 133 -24.17 -11.80 -0.56
CA ASP A 133 -24.95 -10.57 -0.55
C ASP A 133 -24.01 -9.36 -0.61
N LYS A 134 -24.16 -8.54 -1.66
CA LYS A 134 -23.41 -7.29 -1.84
C LYS A 134 -23.64 -6.31 -0.69
N SER A 135 -24.78 -6.39 0.02
CA SER A 135 -25.05 -5.53 1.18
C SER A 135 -24.07 -5.78 2.34
N GLU A 136 -23.54 -7.00 2.45
CA GLU A 136 -22.58 -7.43 3.47
C GLU A 136 -21.11 -7.19 3.07
N HIS A 137 -20.87 -6.71 1.84
CA HIS A 137 -19.53 -6.42 1.35
C HIS A 137 -18.91 -5.24 2.09
N SER A 138 -17.59 -5.26 2.17
CA SER A 138 -16.79 -4.16 2.70
C SER A 138 -17.10 -2.85 1.98
N ALA A 139 -16.92 -1.71 2.66
CA ALA A 139 -17.10 -0.41 2.04
C ALA A 139 -16.13 -0.23 0.86
N LEU A 140 -14.92 -0.78 0.99
CA LEU A 140 -13.93 -0.77 -0.08
C LEU A 140 -14.38 -1.55 -1.31
N ALA A 141 -14.91 -2.76 -1.15
CA ALA A 141 -15.42 -3.54 -2.29
C ALA A 141 -16.52 -2.80 -3.05
N LYS A 142 -17.46 -2.16 -2.32
CA LYS A 142 -18.53 -1.35 -2.90
C LYS A 142 -17.98 -0.11 -3.62
N GLN A 143 -16.97 0.54 -3.05
CA GLN A 143 -16.35 1.70 -3.68
C GLN A 143 -15.55 1.33 -4.95
N ILE A 144 -14.93 0.14 -4.97
CA ILE A 144 -14.27 -0.37 -6.16
C ILE A 144 -15.29 -0.73 -7.25
N ASP A 145 -16.46 -1.26 -6.90
CA ASP A 145 -17.55 -1.45 -7.88
C ASP A 145 -17.95 -0.12 -8.53
N ILE A 146 -18.17 0.93 -7.72
CA ILE A 146 -18.49 2.28 -8.22
C ILE A 146 -17.35 2.79 -9.12
N PHE A 147 -16.11 2.59 -8.70
CA PHE A 147 -14.94 2.98 -9.50
C PHE A 147 -14.93 2.27 -10.86
N LEU A 148 -15.07 0.95 -10.89
CA LEU A 148 -15.08 0.15 -12.12
C LEU A 148 -16.25 0.52 -13.04
N GLU A 149 -17.45 0.74 -12.49
CA GLU A 149 -18.58 1.24 -13.26
C GLU A 149 -18.32 2.64 -13.83
N SER A 150 -17.54 3.46 -13.13
CA SER A 150 -17.26 4.84 -13.51
C SER A 150 -16.24 4.97 -14.64
N VAL A 151 -15.24 4.09 -14.67
CA VAL A 151 -14.14 4.06 -15.64
C VAL A 151 -14.41 3.09 -16.79
N GLY A 152 -15.33 2.13 -16.61
CA GLY A 152 -15.70 1.17 -17.65
C GLY A 152 -14.51 0.38 -18.18
N ASP A 153 -14.52 0.15 -19.50
CA ASP A 153 -13.48 -0.61 -20.20
C ASP A 153 -12.15 0.15 -20.31
N ASP A 154 -12.12 1.47 -20.02
CA ASP A 154 -10.90 2.28 -20.08
C ASP A 154 -9.85 1.80 -19.07
N TRP A 155 -10.29 1.24 -17.93
CA TRP A 155 -9.37 0.64 -16.95
C TRP A 155 -8.65 -0.59 -17.52
N VAL A 156 -9.39 -1.46 -18.22
CA VAL A 156 -8.80 -2.68 -18.81
C VAL A 156 -7.83 -2.30 -19.93
N ALA A 157 -8.19 -1.34 -20.79
CA ALA A 157 -7.31 -0.84 -21.83
C ALA A 157 -6.04 -0.17 -21.26
N ALA A 158 -6.18 0.61 -20.19
CA ALA A 158 -5.08 1.23 -19.48
C ALA A 158 -4.16 0.20 -18.80
N GLU A 159 -4.73 -0.85 -18.18
CA GLU A 159 -3.98 -1.93 -17.54
C GLU A 159 -3.21 -2.75 -18.59
N GLU A 160 -3.83 -3.09 -19.72
CA GLU A 160 -3.15 -3.78 -20.83
C GLU A 160 -2.01 -2.94 -21.40
N PHE A 161 -2.22 -1.64 -21.59
CA PHE A 161 -1.17 -0.73 -22.02
C PHE A 161 -0.02 -0.66 -21.02
N HIS A 162 -0.32 -0.50 -19.73
CA HIS A 162 0.70 -0.46 -18.68
C HIS A 162 1.47 -1.78 -18.57
N HIS A 163 0.79 -2.93 -18.63
CA HIS A 163 1.43 -4.25 -18.60
C HIS A 163 2.36 -4.44 -19.80
N ASN A 164 1.93 -4.04 -21.00
CA ASN A 164 2.76 -4.11 -22.20
C ASN A 164 3.96 -3.16 -22.13
N CYS A 165 3.77 -1.92 -21.65
CA CYS A 165 4.87 -0.97 -21.46
C CYS A 165 5.85 -1.44 -20.37
N ALA A 166 5.38 -2.05 -19.29
CA ALA A 166 6.23 -2.61 -18.24
C ALA A 166 7.05 -3.79 -18.74
N TYR A 167 6.44 -4.66 -19.56
CA TYR A 167 7.08 -5.85 -20.11
C TYR A 167 8.15 -5.54 -21.17
N TYR A 168 7.94 -4.50 -21.99
CA TYR A 168 8.89 -4.08 -23.03
C TYR A 168 9.84 -2.94 -22.62
N GLY A 169 9.51 -2.20 -21.55
CA GLY A 169 10.22 -1.00 -21.12
C GLY A 169 11.18 -1.20 -19.95
N GLY A 170 11.11 -2.32 -19.24
CA GLY A 170 11.98 -2.60 -18.09
C GLY A 170 11.81 -1.58 -16.98
N PHE A 171 10.88 -1.81 -16.05
CA PHE A 171 10.94 -1.11 -14.78
C PHE A 171 12.19 -1.59 -14.03
N ASP A 172 13.29 -0.85 -14.14
CA ASP A 172 14.44 -1.05 -13.28
C ASP A 172 13.96 -0.89 -11.83
N ASP A 173 14.10 -1.98 -11.08
CA ASP A 173 13.48 -2.23 -9.79
C ASP A 173 14.06 -1.40 -8.62
N ASP A 174 14.96 -0.42 -8.87
CA ASP A 174 15.88 0.09 -7.84
C ASP A 174 15.68 1.54 -7.33
N ASP A 175 14.84 2.38 -7.94
CA ASP A 175 14.99 3.85 -7.72
C ASP A 175 14.05 4.53 -6.69
N ASN A 176 13.29 3.83 -5.84
CA ASN A 176 12.37 4.56 -4.93
C ASN A 176 12.16 4.02 -3.51
N LEU A 177 13.19 3.41 -2.90
CA LEU A 177 13.15 3.01 -1.48
C LEU A 177 13.61 4.09 -0.49
N ASN A 178 14.04 5.27 -0.96
CA ASN A 178 14.73 6.27 -0.12
C ASN A 178 13.88 7.44 0.43
N ALA A 179 12.59 7.55 0.12
CA ALA A 179 11.81 8.72 0.58
C ALA A 179 11.31 8.63 2.04
N ALA A 180 11.26 7.43 2.63
CA ALA A 180 10.63 7.23 3.94
C ALA A 180 11.60 7.33 5.15
N ASP A 181 12.91 7.40 4.93
CA ASP A 181 13.90 7.38 6.04
C ASP A 181 14.36 8.78 6.51
N SER A 182 14.01 9.83 5.77
CA SER A 182 14.49 11.20 6.07
C SER A 182 13.72 11.92 7.19
N MET A 183 12.60 11.37 7.68
CA MET A 183 11.80 12.01 8.75
C MET A 183 12.03 11.43 10.16
N ALA A 184 12.88 10.39 10.30
CA ALA A 184 13.14 9.74 11.60
C ALA A 184 14.33 10.34 12.38
N HIS A 185 15.07 11.30 11.82
CA HIS A 185 16.31 11.83 12.42
C HIS A 185 16.30 13.32 12.76
N SER A 186 15.17 13.86 13.20
CA SER A 186 15.17 15.19 13.83
C SER A 186 14.28 15.21 15.06
N MET A 187 14.71 14.52 16.13
CA MET A 187 14.45 14.88 17.53
C MET A 187 15.28 13.95 18.45
N ASN A 188 16.57 14.23 18.64
CA ASN A 188 17.20 14.07 19.97
C ASN A 188 18.58 14.74 20.01
N GLY A 189 18.82 15.57 21.03
CA GLY A 189 20.11 16.22 21.21
C GLY A 189 20.15 17.17 22.41
N SER A 190 19.60 16.76 23.55
CA SER A 190 19.94 17.36 24.84
C SER A 190 21.20 16.71 25.40
N ASN A 191 22.10 17.56 25.88
CA ASN A 191 23.13 17.34 26.91
C ASN A 191 24.25 16.33 26.61
N SER A 192 25.45 16.88 26.35
CA SER A 192 26.73 16.21 26.57
C SER A 192 27.42 16.84 27.79
N ASP A 193 27.57 16.07 28.86
CA ASP A 193 28.63 16.27 29.85
C ASP A 193 29.10 14.90 30.36
N GLY A 194 30.41 14.72 30.39
CA GLY A 194 31.08 13.79 31.30
C GLY A 194 31.37 12.35 30.87
N SER A 195 32.66 12.13 30.57
CA SER A 195 33.53 10.98 30.96
C SER A 195 33.42 9.61 30.27
N ASP A 196 34.45 9.33 29.45
CA ASP A 196 35.39 8.18 29.46
C ASP A 196 35.04 6.93 30.28
N VAL A 197 35.12 5.74 29.65
CA VAL A 197 35.98 4.60 30.09
C VAL A 197 36.34 3.67 28.90
N ASP A 198 37.63 3.33 28.89
CA ASP A 198 38.50 2.41 28.15
C ASP A 198 38.05 1.23 27.27
N MET A 199 38.88 1.11 26.22
CA MET A 199 39.40 -0.06 25.49
C MET A 199 39.52 -1.38 26.29
N GLU A 200 39.06 -2.49 25.68
CA GLU A 200 39.76 -3.78 25.52
C GLU A 200 38.76 -4.90 25.16
N ASN A 201 38.72 -5.34 23.89
CA ASN A 201 38.86 -6.76 23.53
C ASN A 201 38.94 -6.93 22.01
N LEU A 202 40.16 -7.19 21.54
CA LEU A 202 40.48 -7.74 20.23
C LEU A 202 40.31 -9.27 20.27
N ASP A 203 40.01 -9.83 19.10
CA ASP A 203 40.17 -11.25 18.75
C ASP A 203 39.24 -12.27 19.42
N SER A 204 38.09 -12.50 18.78
CA SER A 204 37.58 -13.86 18.68
C SER A 204 36.72 -14.07 17.42
N ILE A 205 37.34 -14.77 16.45
CA ILE A 205 36.75 -15.86 15.66
C ILE A 205 35.77 -15.41 14.54
N LEU A 206 36.23 -15.16 13.30
CA LEU A 206 36.52 -16.13 12.24
C LEU A 206 35.37 -17.11 11.91
N HIS A 207 34.95 -17.05 10.65
CA HIS A 207 34.30 -18.07 9.83
C HIS A 207 32.77 -18.25 9.96
N CYS A 208 32.08 -18.04 8.83
CA CYS A 208 31.04 -18.94 8.30
C CYS A 208 30.79 -18.62 6.82
N ASP A 209 31.69 -19.13 5.96
CA ASP A 209 31.35 -19.56 4.60
C ASP A 209 31.23 -21.10 4.65
N VAL A 210 30.02 -21.63 4.43
CA VAL A 210 29.64 -22.70 3.47
C VAL A 210 28.12 -22.70 3.38
#